data_AF-R2PUB9-F1
#
_entry.id   AF-R2PUB9-F1
#
_cell.length_a   1.000
_cell.length_b   1.000
_cell.length_c   1.000
_cell.angle_alpha   90.00
_cell.angle_beta   90.00
_cell.angle_gamma   90.00
#
_symmetry.space_group_name_H-M   'P 1'
#
loop_
_entity.id
_entity.type
_entity.pdbx_description
1 polymer ?
#
loop_
_entity_poly.entity_id
_entity_poly.type
_entity_poly.pdbx_seq_one_letter_code
_entity_poly.pdbx_strand_id
1 'polypeptide(L)'
;MSEIRQMGTESLRDMLNIVAYAFQWQLSERNVQRFTSLAANSWNYGSFDEEGKLASQVMATPFQVDLFGDQHTMAGIGFVATYPEYRSQGRIDRIMKQLLADCRKEGVTLSYLAPFSYSFYRRYGYELTFERAVYEVPAMEWPDSLKVPGTTRRLLWESAQEVLHELYQKAPRHHKGGLVRAAWWEAFKFPLRKDYQYAVYYDEQGVPQGYLVYLLEPGLLTIAEWTWLTGDAYRGLNRFVASHKGSVAKISYDVGFDGHNLQFLAANPMEAYCVRPEMMARVVDVESFLKNSKKVQSLPASLAIEIHDDHYAPWNNGIFQLQKQGDTVQVEMVESTELPVLRMTIQHFTQLFMGYLTPETLVAYDFLKTDEKLLTDFKAILPTEKPILEDYF
;
A
#
# COMPACT_ATOMS: atom_id res chain seq x y z
N MET A 1 -21.93 9.92 -26.48
CA MET A 1 -21.49 9.46 -25.14
C MET A 1 -20.00 9.19 -25.23
N SER A 2 -19.16 9.73 -24.34
CA SER A 2 -17.73 9.44 -24.42
C SER A 2 -17.45 7.97 -24.11
N GLU A 3 -16.81 7.28 -25.04
CA GLU A 3 -16.47 5.87 -24.95
C GLU A 3 -15.37 5.64 -23.91
N ILE A 4 -15.54 4.62 -23.06
CA ILE A 4 -14.51 4.11 -22.16
C ILE A 4 -14.02 2.80 -22.77
N ARG A 5 -12.71 2.65 -22.89
CA ARG A 5 -12.12 1.40 -23.36
C ARG A 5 -10.85 1.07 -22.59
N GLN A 6 -10.59 -0.21 -22.45
CA GLN A 6 -9.27 -0.69 -22.07
C GLN A 6 -8.31 -0.43 -23.24
N MET A 7 -7.11 0.05 -22.92
CA MET A 7 -6.05 0.39 -23.86
C MET A 7 -4.95 -0.66 -23.80
N GLY A 8 -4.51 -1.13 -24.96
CA GLY A 8 -3.32 -1.97 -25.07
C GLY A 8 -2.05 -1.16 -25.29
N THR A 9 -0.97 -1.86 -25.60
CA THR A 9 0.36 -1.28 -25.84
C THR A 9 0.42 -0.43 -27.10
N GLU A 10 -0.53 -0.59 -28.03
CA GLU A 10 -0.68 0.27 -29.21
C GLU A 10 -0.98 1.74 -28.84
N SER A 11 -1.58 1.97 -27.67
CA SER A 11 -1.91 3.31 -27.17
C SER A 11 -0.80 3.92 -26.31
N LEU A 12 0.36 3.27 -26.16
CA LEU A 12 1.41 3.65 -25.21
C LEU A 12 1.90 5.09 -25.38
N ARG A 13 2.00 5.56 -26.62
CA ARG A 13 2.41 6.93 -26.91
C ARG A 13 1.39 7.95 -26.40
N ASP A 14 0.10 7.70 -26.60
CA ASP A 14 -0.97 8.59 -26.12
C ASP A 14 -1.06 8.58 -24.61
N MET A 15 -0.92 7.40 -23.99
CA MET A 15 -0.83 7.26 -22.54
C MET A 15 0.36 8.02 -21.96
N LEU A 16 1.54 7.92 -22.58
CA LEU A 16 2.72 8.70 -22.18
C LEU A 16 2.51 10.20 -22.31
N ASN A 17 1.89 10.67 -23.39
CA ASN A 17 1.66 12.09 -23.63
C ASN A 17 0.81 12.72 -22.54
N ILE A 18 -0.30 12.07 -22.16
CA ILE A 18 -1.18 12.60 -21.11
C ILE A 18 -0.51 12.55 -19.73
N VAL A 19 0.33 11.54 -19.45
CA VAL A 19 1.11 11.49 -18.20
C VAL A 19 2.18 12.58 -18.17
N ALA A 20 2.94 12.75 -19.26
CA ALA A 20 3.95 13.79 -19.37
C ALA A 20 3.34 15.17 -19.14
N TYR A 21 2.15 15.41 -19.70
CA TYR A 21 1.40 16.64 -19.49
C TYR A 21 0.93 16.80 -18.03
N ALA A 22 0.22 15.81 -17.49
CA ALA A 22 -0.45 15.92 -16.19
C ALA A 22 0.52 15.93 -15.00
N PHE A 23 1.62 15.20 -15.10
CA PHE A 23 2.61 15.03 -14.02
C PHE A 23 3.92 15.79 -14.30
N GLN A 24 3.98 16.57 -15.40
CA GLN A 24 5.20 17.25 -15.85
C GLN A 24 6.38 16.28 -16.00
N TRP A 25 6.07 15.05 -16.40
CA TRP A 25 7.05 13.97 -16.39
C TRP A 25 7.96 14.08 -17.61
N GLN A 26 9.27 14.18 -17.37
CA GLN A 26 10.25 14.20 -18.46
C GLN A 26 10.25 12.86 -19.20
N LEU A 27 10.11 12.88 -20.52
CA LEU A 27 10.19 11.72 -21.40
C LEU A 27 11.66 11.30 -21.66
N SER A 28 12.43 11.11 -20.59
CA SER A 28 13.75 10.50 -20.67
C SER A 28 13.61 9.00 -21.00
N GLU A 29 14.66 8.40 -21.58
CA GLU A 29 14.70 6.96 -21.88
C GLU A 29 14.32 6.11 -20.67
N ARG A 30 14.87 6.44 -19.49
CA ARG A 30 14.56 5.80 -18.21
C ARG A 30 13.06 5.89 -17.85
N ASN A 31 12.46 7.08 -17.93
CA ASN A 31 11.04 7.25 -17.59
C ASN A 31 10.10 6.58 -18.60
N VAL A 32 10.44 6.61 -19.88
CA VAL A 32 9.72 5.88 -20.93
C VAL A 32 9.78 4.38 -20.66
N GLN A 33 10.96 3.83 -20.33
CA GLN A 33 11.12 2.42 -19.98
C GLN A 33 10.31 2.04 -18.73
N ARG A 34 10.36 2.86 -17.67
CA ARG A 34 9.56 2.67 -16.46
C ARG A 34 8.07 2.61 -16.77
N PHE A 35 7.56 3.62 -17.48
CA PHE A 35 6.14 3.67 -17.82
C PHE A 35 5.73 2.49 -18.70
N THR A 36 6.56 2.13 -19.69
CA THR A 36 6.30 0.97 -20.56
C THR A 36 6.23 -0.33 -19.76
N SER A 37 7.17 -0.55 -18.84
CA SER A 37 7.17 -1.72 -17.96
C SER A 37 5.91 -1.78 -17.10
N LEU A 38 5.50 -0.66 -16.51
CA LEU A 38 4.31 -0.62 -15.68
C LEU A 38 3.02 -0.80 -16.50
N ALA A 39 2.89 -0.12 -17.64
CA ALA A 39 1.73 -0.23 -18.53
C ALA A 39 1.55 -1.65 -19.09
N ALA A 40 2.66 -2.36 -19.38
CA ALA A 40 2.64 -3.76 -19.83
C ALA A 40 2.16 -4.73 -18.75
N ASN A 41 2.27 -4.35 -17.48
CA ASN A 41 1.80 -5.14 -16.33
C ASN A 41 0.50 -4.57 -15.74
N SER A 42 -0.24 -3.74 -16.47
CA SER A 42 -1.42 -3.04 -15.95
C SER A 42 -2.62 -3.13 -16.88
N TRP A 43 -3.82 -3.07 -16.30
CA TRP A 43 -5.03 -2.73 -17.04
C TRP A 43 -5.12 -1.22 -17.20
N ASN A 44 -5.00 -0.75 -18.44
CA ASN A 44 -5.00 0.68 -18.74
C ASN A 44 -6.38 1.08 -19.26
N TYR A 45 -7.04 2.06 -18.67
CA TYR A 45 -8.37 2.51 -19.07
C TYR A 45 -8.31 3.94 -19.58
N GLY A 46 -8.92 4.19 -20.73
CA GLY A 46 -9.00 5.50 -21.36
C GLY A 46 -10.44 5.92 -21.63
N SER A 47 -10.72 7.21 -21.54
CA SER A 47 -11.93 7.81 -22.12
C SER A 47 -11.55 8.62 -23.34
N PHE A 48 -12.37 8.54 -24.38
CA PHE A 48 -12.09 9.17 -25.68
C PHE A 48 -13.13 10.23 -26.01
N ASP A 49 -12.75 11.25 -26.78
CA ASP A 49 -13.71 12.19 -27.36
C ASP A 49 -14.39 11.61 -28.61
N GLU A 50 -15.24 12.41 -29.26
CA GLU A 50 -15.97 11.98 -30.47
C GLU A 50 -15.05 11.81 -31.69
N GLU A 51 -13.85 12.39 -31.67
CA GLU A 51 -12.81 12.24 -32.69
C GLU A 51 -11.85 11.08 -32.40
N GLY A 52 -12.05 10.36 -31.29
CA GLY A 52 -11.21 9.24 -30.89
C GLY A 52 -9.90 9.63 -30.19
N LYS A 53 -9.76 10.88 -29.71
CA LYS A 53 -8.58 11.32 -28.94
C LYS A 53 -8.71 10.95 -27.47
N LEU A 54 -7.60 10.52 -26.87
CA LEU A 54 -7.53 10.20 -25.44
C LEU A 54 -7.73 11.46 -24.59
N ALA A 55 -8.81 11.49 -23.80
CA ALA A 55 -9.19 12.63 -22.96
C ALA A 55 -8.77 12.44 -21.49
N SER A 56 -8.93 11.22 -20.97
CA SER A 56 -8.64 10.85 -19.59
C SER A 56 -8.13 9.42 -19.53
N GLN A 57 -7.32 9.10 -18.51
CA GLN A 57 -6.87 7.74 -18.25
C GLN A 57 -6.80 7.41 -16.76
N VAL A 58 -6.84 6.10 -16.47
CA VAL A 58 -6.51 5.49 -15.17
C VAL A 58 -5.79 4.18 -15.44
N MET A 59 -4.75 3.88 -14.67
CA MET A 59 -4.02 2.61 -14.71
C MET A 59 -4.33 1.79 -13.46
N ALA A 60 -4.57 0.49 -13.61
CA ALA A 60 -4.71 -0.46 -12.51
C ALA A 60 -3.69 -1.59 -12.66
N THR A 61 -2.69 -1.62 -11.79
CA THR A 61 -1.66 -2.67 -11.78
C THR A 61 -2.07 -3.78 -10.80
N PRO A 62 -2.36 -5.01 -11.27
CA PRO A 62 -2.58 -6.12 -10.37
C PRO A 62 -1.29 -6.50 -9.64
N PHE A 63 -1.37 -6.53 -8.31
CA PHE A 63 -0.35 -7.00 -7.39
C PHE A 63 -0.91 -8.09 -6.50
N GLN A 64 -0.01 -8.83 -5.86
CA GLN A 64 -0.35 -9.66 -4.70
C GLN A 64 0.04 -8.90 -3.44
N VAL A 65 -0.79 -8.97 -2.40
CA VAL A 65 -0.51 -8.41 -1.07
C VAL A 65 -0.70 -9.48 0.00
N ASP A 66 0.12 -9.39 1.04
CA ASP A 66 -0.05 -10.18 2.25
C ASP A 66 -0.62 -9.28 3.34
N LEU A 67 -1.89 -9.49 3.69
CA LEU A 67 -2.59 -8.77 4.75
C LEU A 67 -2.77 -9.68 5.96
N PHE A 68 -1.80 -9.62 6.89
CA PHE A 68 -1.78 -10.40 8.13
C PHE A 68 -1.86 -11.91 7.92
N GLY A 69 -1.22 -12.41 6.86
CA GLY A 69 -1.19 -13.82 6.46
C GLY A 69 -2.25 -14.21 5.43
N ASP A 70 -3.18 -13.31 5.09
CA ASP A 70 -4.17 -13.49 4.03
C ASP A 70 -3.63 -12.93 2.71
N GLN A 71 -3.65 -13.75 1.65
CA GLN A 71 -3.15 -13.37 0.33
C GLN A 71 -4.28 -12.79 -0.51
N HIS A 72 -4.09 -11.58 -1.04
CA HIS A 72 -5.08 -10.90 -1.85
C HIS A 72 -4.50 -10.42 -3.17
N THR A 73 -5.24 -10.60 -4.26
CA THR A 73 -5.04 -9.80 -5.46
C THR A 73 -5.52 -8.38 -5.20
N MET A 74 -4.63 -7.41 -5.39
CA MET A 74 -4.83 -6.00 -5.13
C MET A 74 -4.59 -5.18 -6.41
N ALA A 75 -5.49 -4.27 -6.77
CA ALA A 75 -5.27 -3.34 -7.88
C ALA A 75 -4.64 -2.03 -7.39
N GLY A 76 -3.38 -1.78 -7.75
CA GLY A 76 -2.71 -0.51 -7.51
C GLY A 76 -3.15 0.52 -8.55
N ILE A 77 -3.86 1.57 -8.14
CA ILE A 77 -4.33 2.61 -9.05
C ILE A 77 -3.29 3.72 -9.18
N GLY A 78 -2.86 3.96 -10.42
CA GLY A 78 -1.85 4.96 -10.75
C GLY A 78 -2.24 5.79 -11.97
N PHE A 79 -1.46 6.85 -12.21
CA PHE A 79 -1.54 7.69 -13.41
C PHE A 79 -2.95 8.18 -13.80
N VAL A 80 -3.79 8.47 -12.79
CA VAL A 80 -5.09 9.12 -12.99
C VAL A 80 -4.86 10.50 -13.60
N ALA A 81 -5.26 10.68 -14.85
CA ALA A 81 -4.99 11.91 -15.60
C ALA A 81 -6.15 12.31 -16.50
N THR A 82 -6.31 13.61 -16.73
CA THR A 82 -7.28 14.19 -17.67
C THR A 82 -6.71 15.49 -18.23
N TYR A 83 -6.70 15.64 -19.55
CA TYR A 83 -6.31 16.92 -20.15
C TYR A 83 -7.29 18.03 -19.73
N PRO A 84 -6.82 19.28 -19.53
CA PRO A 84 -7.64 20.35 -18.93
C PRO A 84 -8.96 20.62 -19.63
N GLU A 85 -9.00 20.58 -20.96
CA GLU A 85 -10.18 20.79 -21.81
C GLU A 85 -11.28 19.73 -21.61
N TYR A 86 -10.96 18.59 -20.99
CA TYR A 86 -11.91 17.51 -20.68
C TYR A 86 -12.27 17.41 -19.19
N ARG A 87 -11.76 18.31 -18.34
CA ARG A 87 -12.08 18.31 -16.91
C ARG A 87 -13.56 18.60 -16.65
N SER A 88 -14.04 18.12 -15.51
CA SER A 88 -15.43 18.31 -15.07
C SER A 88 -16.51 17.67 -15.98
N GLN A 89 -16.11 16.74 -16.86
CA GLN A 89 -17.03 15.98 -17.74
C GLN A 89 -17.37 14.58 -17.20
N GLY A 90 -17.07 14.29 -15.93
CA GLY A 90 -17.35 12.99 -15.29
C GLY A 90 -16.63 11.79 -15.95
N ARG A 91 -15.49 12.01 -16.60
CA ARG A 91 -14.75 10.97 -17.34
C ARG A 91 -14.05 9.99 -16.40
N ILE A 92 -13.35 10.50 -15.38
CA ILE A 92 -12.73 9.66 -14.34
C ILE A 92 -13.79 8.89 -13.55
N ASP A 93 -14.94 9.50 -13.23
CA ASP A 93 -16.01 8.79 -12.50
C ASP A 93 -16.48 7.54 -13.26
N ARG A 94 -16.63 7.69 -14.58
CA ARG A 94 -17.02 6.62 -15.48
C ARG A 94 -15.94 5.54 -15.58
N ILE A 95 -14.67 5.94 -15.73
CA ILE A 95 -13.54 4.98 -15.73
C ILE A 95 -13.48 4.22 -14.41
N MET A 96 -13.54 4.90 -13.26
CA MET A 96 -13.47 4.26 -11.94
C MET A 96 -14.61 3.26 -11.73
N LYS A 97 -15.84 3.60 -12.14
CA LYS A 97 -16.98 2.69 -12.05
C LYS A 97 -16.77 1.41 -12.87
N GLN A 98 -16.28 1.55 -14.11
CA GLN A 98 -15.99 0.41 -14.98
C GLN A 98 -14.83 -0.43 -14.42
N LEU A 99 -13.73 0.23 -14.03
CA LEU A 99 -12.54 -0.39 -13.48
C LEU A 99 -12.84 -1.24 -12.24
N LEU A 100 -13.64 -0.73 -11.30
CA LEU A 100 -14.01 -1.47 -10.09
C LEU A 100 -14.86 -2.71 -10.42
N ALA A 101 -15.76 -2.58 -11.40
CA ALA A 101 -16.58 -3.71 -11.84
C ALA A 101 -15.73 -4.79 -12.52
N ASP A 102 -14.72 -4.39 -13.28
CA ASP A 102 -13.79 -5.32 -13.92
C ASP A 102 -12.83 -5.95 -12.89
N CYS A 103 -12.31 -5.16 -11.92
CA CYS A 103 -11.56 -5.69 -10.78
C CYS A 103 -12.34 -6.79 -10.05
N ARG A 104 -13.63 -6.58 -9.78
CA ARG A 104 -14.47 -7.62 -9.18
C ARG A 104 -14.54 -8.89 -10.03
N LYS A 105 -14.77 -8.76 -11.35
CA LYS A 105 -14.84 -9.91 -12.26
C LYS A 105 -13.54 -10.71 -12.27
N GLU A 106 -12.40 -10.03 -12.14
CA GLU A 106 -11.07 -10.63 -12.08
C GLU A 106 -10.69 -11.14 -10.67
N GLY A 107 -11.61 -11.12 -9.71
CA GLY A 107 -11.38 -11.60 -8.34
C GLY A 107 -10.46 -10.71 -7.50
N VAL A 108 -10.27 -9.45 -7.88
CA VAL A 108 -9.56 -8.45 -7.06
C VAL A 108 -10.39 -8.12 -5.84
N THR A 109 -9.78 -8.23 -4.65
CA THR A 109 -10.47 -7.98 -3.37
C THR A 109 -10.06 -6.67 -2.73
N LEU A 110 -8.88 -6.15 -3.05
CA LEU A 110 -8.33 -4.90 -2.52
C LEU A 110 -7.91 -3.95 -3.65
N SER A 111 -7.89 -2.66 -3.36
CA SER A 111 -7.29 -1.68 -4.26
C SER A 111 -6.67 -0.54 -3.48
N TYR A 112 -5.43 -0.18 -3.81
CA TYR A 112 -4.66 0.88 -3.15
C TYR A 112 -4.34 2.00 -4.13
N LEU A 113 -4.11 3.21 -3.61
CA LEU A 113 -3.64 4.34 -4.41
C LEU A 113 -2.93 5.40 -3.58
N ALA A 114 -2.02 6.13 -4.23
CA ALA A 114 -1.49 7.40 -3.72
C ALA A 114 -2.40 8.56 -4.14
N PRO A 115 -3.08 9.25 -3.19
CA PRO A 115 -4.03 10.29 -3.54
C PRO A 115 -3.35 11.64 -3.77
N PHE A 116 -3.61 12.29 -4.91
CA PHE A 116 -3.37 13.75 -5.02
C PHE A 116 -4.39 14.56 -4.20
N SER A 117 -5.54 13.97 -3.88
CA SER A 117 -6.58 14.56 -3.05
C SER A 117 -7.40 13.45 -2.37
N TYR A 118 -7.35 13.37 -1.05
CA TYR A 118 -8.09 12.37 -0.28
C TYR A 118 -9.60 12.47 -0.51
N SER A 119 -10.16 13.69 -0.48
CA SER A 119 -11.58 13.92 -0.75
C SER A 119 -11.99 13.51 -2.16
N PHE A 120 -11.09 13.63 -3.14
CA PHE A 120 -11.35 13.19 -4.50
C PHE A 120 -11.54 11.68 -4.58
N TYR A 121 -10.71 10.89 -3.90
CA TYR A 121 -10.82 9.43 -3.95
C TYR A 121 -11.80 8.86 -2.94
N ARG A 122 -12.10 9.58 -1.85
CA ARG A 122 -13.07 9.14 -0.83
C ARG A 122 -14.47 8.92 -1.38
N ARG A 123 -14.89 9.70 -2.38
CA ARG A 123 -16.17 9.48 -3.07
C ARG A 123 -16.24 8.14 -3.81
N TYR A 124 -15.09 7.58 -4.20
CA TYR A 124 -14.97 6.26 -4.81
C TYR A 124 -14.79 5.15 -3.77
N GLY A 125 -15.17 5.35 -2.51
CA GLY A 125 -15.09 4.32 -1.46
C GLY A 125 -13.69 4.05 -0.91
N TYR A 126 -12.66 4.78 -1.36
CA TYR A 126 -11.33 4.71 -0.76
C TYR A 126 -11.28 5.44 0.56
N GLU A 127 -10.39 5.02 1.45
CA GLU A 127 -10.08 5.72 2.69
C GLU A 127 -8.61 5.62 3.06
N LEU A 128 -8.10 6.59 3.82
CA LEU A 128 -6.75 6.56 4.38
C LEU A 128 -6.58 5.30 5.24
N THR A 129 -5.56 4.52 4.90
CA THR A 129 -5.19 3.30 5.66
C THR A 129 -3.69 3.18 5.92
N PHE A 130 -2.85 3.96 5.21
CA PHE A 130 -1.40 3.91 5.38
C PHE A 130 -0.84 5.29 5.76
N GLU A 131 0.14 5.29 6.65
CA GLU A 131 0.85 6.47 7.13
C GLU A 131 2.35 6.24 6.98
N ARG A 132 3.14 7.30 6.94
CA ARG A 132 4.60 7.21 7.00
C ARG A 132 5.17 8.01 8.15
N ALA A 133 6.20 7.44 8.76
CA ALA A 133 7.11 8.08 9.69
C ALA A 133 8.29 8.66 8.90
N VAL A 134 8.42 9.97 8.93
CA VAL A 134 9.44 10.72 8.19
C VAL A 134 10.48 11.24 9.17
N TYR A 135 11.74 10.92 8.90
CA TYR A 135 12.92 11.39 9.61
C TYR A 135 13.76 12.22 8.62
N GLU A 136 13.99 13.49 8.93
CA GLU A 136 14.85 14.38 8.15
C GLU A 136 15.92 15.01 9.04
N VAL A 137 16.79 14.16 9.56
CA VAL A 137 17.61 14.48 10.73
C VAL A 137 18.98 14.99 10.30
N PRO A 138 19.53 16.06 10.92
CA PRO A 138 20.93 16.41 10.77
C PRO A 138 21.80 15.19 11.01
N ALA A 139 22.75 14.90 10.11
CA ALA A 139 23.44 13.61 10.15
C ALA A 139 24.14 13.38 11.50
N MET A 140 24.73 14.43 12.08
CA MET A 140 25.39 14.37 13.39
C MET A 140 24.46 13.93 14.54
N GLU A 141 23.16 14.17 14.43
CA GLU A 141 22.15 13.80 15.42
C GLU A 141 21.57 12.39 15.23
N TRP A 142 21.79 11.76 14.07
CA TRP A 142 21.32 10.40 13.82
C TRP A 142 21.92 9.43 14.86
N PRO A 143 21.16 8.54 15.51
CA PRO A 143 21.72 7.65 16.53
C PRO A 143 22.73 6.66 15.94
N ASP A 144 23.90 6.51 16.57
CA ASP A 144 24.80 5.39 16.26
C ASP A 144 24.37 4.15 17.08
N SER A 145 24.72 2.97 16.60
CA SER A 145 24.50 1.71 17.29
C SER A 145 25.80 1.11 17.81
N LEU A 146 25.68 0.31 18.88
CA LEU A 146 26.78 -0.49 19.39
C LEU A 146 27.31 -1.42 18.30
N LYS A 147 28.63 -1.66 18.31
CA LYS A 147 29.26 -2.64 17.42
C LYS A 147 28.70 -4.03 17.73
N VAL A 148 28.38 -4.76 16.68
CA VAL A 148 27.90 -6.14 16.72
C VAL A 148 28.87 -7.05 15.98
N PRO A 149 28.81 -8.39 16.20
CA PRO A 149 29.45 -9.36 15.33
C PRO A 149 28.97 -9.25 13.88
N GLY A 150 29.56 -10.00 12.94
CA GLY A 150 29.18 -9.95 11.53
C GLY A 150 29.75 -8.76 10.73
N THR A 151 29.31 -8.61 9.49
CA THR A 151 29.83 -7.59 8.54
C THR A 151 28.77 -7.04 7.61
N THR A 152 28.82 -5.74 7.35
CA THR A 152 28.04 -5.08 6.28
C THR A 152 28.88 -4.97 5.02
N ARG A 153 28.32 -5.37 3.87
CA ARG A 153 28.97 -5.32 2.56
C ARG A 153 28.10 -4.55 1.57
N ARG A 154 28.72 -3.70 0.76
CA ARG A 154 28.04 -3.09 -0.39
C ARG A 154 28.02 -4.06 -1.56
N LEU A 155 26.91 -4.11 -2.29
CA LEU A 155 26.70 -4.97 -3.44
C LEU A 155 26.18 -4.16 -4.63
N LEU A 156 26.41 -4.69 -5.84
CA LEU A 156 25.71 -4.25 -7.04
C LEU A 156 24.33 -4.90 -7.10
N TRP A 157 23.40 -4.32 -7.86
CA TRP A 157 22.02 -4.81 -7.99
C TRP A 157 21.97 -6.29 -8.37
N GLU A 158 22.80 -6.70 -9.35
CA GLU A 158 22.82 -8.05 -9.89
C GLU A 158 23.13 -9.11 -8.82
N SER A 159 23.93 -8.75 -7.82
CA SER A 159 24.28 -9.60 -6.67
C SER A 159 23.36 -9.40 -5.47
N ALA A 160 22.65 -8.27 -5.40
CA ALA A 160 21.81 -7.90 -4.26
C ALA A 160 20.35 -8.39 -4.42
N GLN A 161 19.83 -8.42 -5.64
CA GLN A 161 18.40 -8.59 -5.92
C GLN A 161 17.79 -9.84 -5.26
N GLU A 162 18.43 -11.00 -5.34
CA GLU A 162 17.93 -12.25 -4.74
C GLU A 162 17.92 -12.17 -3.21
N VAL A 163 18.98 -11.61 -2.62
CA VAL A 163 19.11 -11.44 -1.17
C VAL A 163 18.06 -10.46 -0.62
N LEU A 164 17.85 -9.34 -1.32
CA LEU A 164 16.82 -8.36 -0.98
C LEU A 164 15.43 -8.97 -1.05
N HIS A 165 15.14 -9.70 -2.13
CA HIS A 165 13.87 -10.39 -2.34
C HIS A 165 13.56 -11.35 -1.18
N GLU A 166 14.52 -12.22 -0.84
CA GLU A 166 14.34 -13.18 0.26
C GLU A 166 14.17 -12.50 1.62
N LEU A 167 15.00 -11.51 1.94
CA LEU A 167 14.92 -10.80 3.23
C LEU A 167 13.62 -10.01 3.35
N TYR A 168 13.16 -9.41 2.25
CA TYR A 168 11.86 -8.73 2.20
C TYR A 168 10.73 -9.73 2.49
N GLN A 169 10.70 -10.88 1.82
CA GLN A 169 9.65 -11.89 2.05
C GLN A 169 9.69 -12.52 3.45
N LYS A 170 10.85 -12.54 4.13
CA LYS A 170 10.98 -13.10 5.48
C LYS A 170 10.62 -12.10 6.60
N ALA A 171 10.63 -10.80 6.30
CA ALA A 171 10.49 -9.79 7.34
C ALA A 171 9.02 -9.55 7.72
N PRO A 172 8.63 -9.77 8.99
CA PRO A 172 7.24 -9.69 9.45
C PRO A 172 6.53 -8.37 9.11
N ARG A 173 7.28 -7.27 8.98
CA ARG A 173 6.75 -5.94 8.66
C ARG A 173 6.02 -5.91 7.32
N HIS A 174 6.48 -6.68 6.34
CA HIS A 174 5.95 -6.66 4.97
C HIS A 174 4.69 -7.53 4.79
N HIS A 175 4.31 -8.30 5.81
CA HIS A 175 3.08 -9.11 5.85
C HIS A 175 1.88 -8.35 6.47
N LYS A 176 1.98 -7.03 6.65
CA LYS A 176 0.94 -6.19 7.23
C LYS A 176 0.26 -5.35 6.15
N GLY A 177 -0.11 -5.95 5.02
CA GLY A 177 -0.67 -5.25 3.87
C GLY A 177 0.36 -4.80 2.82
N GLY A 178 1.60 -5.25 2.94
CA GLY A 178 2.66 -4.99 1.96
C GLY A 178 2.51 -5.85 0.70
N LEU A 179 3.17 -5.45 -0.39
CA LEU A 179 3.17 -6.23 -1.62
C LEU A 179 3.96 -7.53 -1.45
N VAL A 180 3.46 -8.62 -2.01
CA VAL A 180 4.29 -9.78 -2.36
C VAL A 180 4.93 -9.47 -3.70
N ARG A 181 6.19 -9.03 -3.65
CA ARG A 181 6.86 -8.43 -4.81
C ARG A 181 7.23 -9.46 -5.85
N ALA A 182 6.89 -9.18 -7.10
CA ALA A 182 7.45 -9.87 -8.25
C ALA A 182 8.78 -9.25 -8.67
N ALA A 183 9.67 -10.04 -9.29
CA ALA A 183 11.00 -9.57 -9.72
C ALA A 183 10.94 -8.34 -10.66
N TRP A 184 9.95 -8.27 -11.54
CA TRP A 184 9.78 -7.11 -12.43
C TRP A 184 9.48 -5.83 -11.66
N TRP A 185 8.72 -5.93 -10.56
CA TRP A 185 8.39 -4.79 -9.71
C TRP A 185 9.62 -4.29 -8.95
N GLU A 186 10.48 -5.19 -8.49
CA GLU A 186 11.73 -4.83 -7.83
C GLU A 186 12.70 -4.13 -8.80
N ALA A 187 12.81 -4.62 -10.03
CA ALA A 187 13.55 -3.95 -11.09
C ALA A 187 12.96 -2.55 -11.42
N PHE A 188 11.63 -2.44 -11.48
CA PHE A 188 10.92 -1.16 -11.65
C PHE A 188 11.18 -0.18 -10.49
N LYS A 189 11.15 -0.68 -9.26
CA LYS A 189 11.26 0.07 -8.01
C LYS A 189 12.67 0.56 -7.74
N PHE A 190 13.68 -0.25 -8.02
CA PHE A 190 15.07 0.05 -7.68
C PHE A 190 15.86 0.55 -8.89
N PRO A 191 16.50 -0.31 -9.72
CA PRO A 191 17.45 0.15 -10.74
C PRO A 191 16.80 1.04 -11.82
N LEU A 192 15.53 0.83 -12.15
CA LEU A 192 14.85 1.69 -13.11
C LEU A 192 14.43 3.04 -12.52
N ARG A 193 14.26 3.16 -11.19
CA ARG A 193 13.78 4.39 -10.54
C ARG A 193 14.90 5.40 -10.30
N LYS A 194 15.97 4.98 -9.62
CA LYS A 194 17.14 5.80 -9.27
C LYS A 194 18.39 4.93 -9.20
N ASP A 195 19.55 5.57 -9.22
CA ASP A 195 20.85 4.91 -9.12
C ASP A 195 21.17 4.57 -7.65
N TYR A 196 20.36 3.69 -7.07
CA TYR A 196 20.49 3.25 -5.68
C TYR A 196 21.76 2.42 -5.43
N GLN A 197 22.24 2.50 -4.19
CA GLN A 197 23.28 1.67 -3.62
C GLN A 197 22.63 0.62 -2.69
N TYR A 198 23.27 -0.54 -2.57
CA TYR A 198 22.76 -1.67 -1.79
C TYR A 198 23.81 -2.09 -0.77
N ALA A 199 23.41 -2.20 0.49
CA ALA A 199 24.24 -2.77 1.54
C ALA A 199 23.52 -3.93 2.22
N VAL A 200 24.21 -5.03 2.47
CA VAL A 200 23.67 -6.22 3.14
C VAL A 200 24.52 -6.51 4.37
N TYR A 201 23.85 -6.76 5.49
CA TYR A 201 24.48 -7.24 6.70
C TYR A 201 24.45 -8.77 6.73
N TYR A 202 25.61 -9.36 6.99
CA TYR A 202 25.81 -10.79 7.18
C TYR A 202 26.22 -11.05 8.62
N ASP A 203 25.66 -12.08 9.25
CA ASP A 203 26.10 -12.57 10.56
C ASP A 203 27.48 -13.24 10.50
N GLU A 204 27.94 -13.78 11.64
CA GLU A 204 29.25 -14.44 11.75
C GLU A 204 29.38 -15.72 10.91
N GLN A 205 28.25 -16.34 10.57
CA GLN A 205 28.19 -17.52 9.71
C GLN A 205 28.11 -17.14 8.23
N GLY A 206 28.07 -15.85 7.91
CA GLY A 206 27.97 -15.35 6.55
C GLY A 206 26.56 -15.43 5.97
N VAL A 207 25.52 -15.56 6.81
CA VAL A 207 24.12 -15.57 6.37
C VAL A 207 23.59 -14.14 6.34
N PRO A 208 22.91 -13.71 5.26
CA PRO A 208 22.32 -12.37 5.19
C PRO A 208 21.15 -12.24 6.18
N GLN A 209 21.14 -11.17 6.97
CA GLN A 209 20.12 -10.94 8.02
C GLN A 209 19.43 -9.57 7.88
N GLY A 210 19.84 -8.74 6.91
CA GLY A 210 19.20 -7.45 6.64
C GLY A 210 19.86 -6.73 5.47
N TYR A 211 19.14 -5.78 4.89
CA TYR A 211 19.65 -4.92 3.82
C TYR A 211 19.22 -3.46 3.98
N LEU A 212 19.95 -2.60 3.28
CA LEU A 212 19.70 -1.17 3.14
C LEU A 212 19.79 -0.80 1.66
N VAL A 213 18.72 -0.20 1.13
CA VAL A 213 18.71 0.47 -0.17
C VAL A 213 18.80 1.96 0.08
N TYR A 214 19.80 2.63 -0.47
CA TYR A 214 20.05 4.04 -0.17
C TYR A 214 20.57 4.80 -1.38
N LEU A 215 20.42 6.12 -1.34
CA LEU A 215 20.98 7.06 -2.30
C LEU A 215 21.93 8.01 -1.58
N LEU A 216 23.07 8.28 -2.21
CA LEU A 216 24.00 9.32 -1.77
C LEU A 216 24.00 10.45 -2.79
N GLU A 217 23.59 11.62 -2.33
CA GLU A 217 23.63 12.88 -3.06
C GLU A 217 24.52 13.87 -2.28
N PRO A 218 25.01 14.95 -2.91
CA PRO A 218 25.79 15.96 -2.20
C PRO A 218 25.07 16.46 -0.94
N GLY A 219 25.63 16.14 0.23
CA GLY A 219 25.08 16.54 1.53
C GLY A 219 23.89 15.73 2.05
N LEU A 220 23.41 14.70 1.36
CA LEU A 220 22.22 13.93 1.75
C LEU A 220 22.44 12.42 1.58
N LEU A 221 22.15 11.65 2.64
CA LEU A 221 21.91 10.21 2.55
C LEU A 221 20.40 9.97 2.65
N THR A 222 19.80 9.39 1.61
CA THR A 222 18.40 8.95 1.64
C THR A 222 18.33 7.44 1.79
N ILE A 223 17.73 6.98 2.88
CA ILE A 223 17.35 5.58 3.08
C ILE A 223 16.03 5.35 2.33
N ALA A 224 16.10 4.61 1.23
CA ALA A 224 14.95 4.32 0.39
C ALA A 224 14.18 3.07 0.87
N GLU A 225 14.89 2.09 1.42
CA GLU A 225 14.30 0.92 2.07
C GLU A 225 15.30 0.32 3.06
N TRP A 226 14.80 -0.13 4.22
CA TRP A 226 15.64 -0.72 5.25
C TRP A 226 14.89 -1.87 5.93
N THR A 227 15.42 -3.07 5.77
CA THR A 227 14.79 -4.31 6.27
C THR A 227 15.81 -5.14 7.02
N TRP A 228 15.38 -5.75 8.13
CA TRP A 228 16.22 -6.61 8.97
C TRP A 228 15.39 -7.71 9.64
N LEU A 229 16.03 -8.84 9.92
CA LEU A 229 15.44 -9.98 10.62
C LEU A 229 15.89 -10.06 12.09
N THR A 230 17.01 -9.43 12.43
CA THR A 230 17.60 -9.50 13.78
C THR A 230 18.00 -8.11 14.28
N GLY A 231 18.09 -7.98 15.61
CA GLY A 231 18.59 -6.75 16.23
C GLY A 231 20.04 -6.43 15.87
N ASP A 232 20.88 -7.46 15.64
CA ASP A 232 22.26 -7.25 15.16
C ASP A 232 22.28 -6.72 13.73
N ALA A 233 21.42 -7.22 12.84
CA ALA A 233 21.31 -6.68 11.49
C ALA A 233 20.88 -5.21 11.48
N TYR A 234 19.90 -4.85 12.31
CA TYR A 234 19.54 -3.45 12.53
C TYR A 234 20.76 -2.62 12.98
N ARG A 235 21.45 -3.04 14.05
CA ARG A 235 22.60 -2.30 14.60
C ARG A 235 23.75 -2.19 13.61
N GLY A 236 24.07 -3.26 12.89
CA GLY A 236 25.12 -3.29 11.87
C GLY A 236 24.84 -2.32 10.72
N LEU A 237 23.62 -2.35 10.17
CA LEU A 237 23.20 -1.43 9.12
C LEU A 237 23.06 0.01 9.62
N ASN A 238 22.56 0.23 10.84
CA ASN A 238 22.47 1.57 11.42
C ASN A 238 23.86 2.18 11.64
N ARG A 239 24.83 1.38 12.10
CA ARG A 239 26.22 1.80 12.22
C ARG A 239 26.84 2.13 10.86
N PHE A 240 26.49 1.36 9.81
CA PHE A 240 26.87 1.69 8.44
C PHE A 240 26.29 3.06 8.01
N VAL A 241 25.01 3.33 8.27
CA VAL A 241 24.40 4.66 8.04
C VAL A 241 25.14 5.74 8.82
N ALA A 242 25.35 5.56 10.13
CA ALA A 242 26.04 6.50 10.99
C ALA A 242 27.52 6.76 10.59
N SER A 243 28.16 5.85 9.86
CA SER A 243 29.52 6.08 9.35
C SER A 243 29.58 7.18 8.27
N HIS A 244 28.44 7.57 7.69
CA HIS A 244 28.36 8.64 6.68
C HIS A 244 28.21 10.05 7.28
N LYS A 245 28.06 10.19 8.61
CA LYS A 245 27.79 11.47 9.27
C LYS A 245 28.81 12.58 8.96
N GLY A 246 30.07 12.21 8.75
CA GLY A 246 31.12 13.17 8.38
C GLY A 246 31.10 13.59 6.91
N SER A 247 30.30 12.94 6.06
CA SER A 247 30.25 13.14 4.61
C SER A 247 28.92 13.71 4.11
N VAL A 248 27.87 13.69 4.93
CA VAL A 248 26.55 14.24 4.59
C VAL A 248 26.07 15.18 5.68
N ALA A 249 25.29 16.19 5.31
CA ALA A 249 24.69 17.13 6.25
C ALA A 249 23.40 16.56 6.86
N LYS A 250 22.64 15.77 6.10
CA LYS A 250 21.32 15.25 6.50
C LYS A 250 21.17 13.76 6.17
N ILE A 251 20.43 13.04 7.01
CA ILE A 251 19.95 11.68 6.75
C ILE A 251 18.43 11.72 6.67
N SER A 252 17.89 11.24 5.54
CA SER A 252 16.46 11.12 5.32
C SER A 252 16.06 9.65 5.37
N TYR A 253 15.03 9.35 6.16
CA TYR A 253 14.38 8.04 6.16
C TYR A 253 12.87 8.23 6.20
N ASP A 254 12.18 7.68 5.22
CA ASP A 254 10.73 7.74 5.12
C ASP A 254 10.24 6.29 5.10
N VAL A 255 9.49 5.85 6.11
CA VAL A 255 9.11 4.44 6.34
C VAL A 255 7.63 4.34 6.68
N GLY A 256 6.95 3.27 6.28
CA GLY A 256 5.56 3.02 6.69
C GLY A 256 5.43 3.02 8.21
N PHE A 257 4.38 3.62 8.75
CA PHE A 257 4.19 3.83 10.19
C PHE A 257 3.17 2.88 10.78
N ASP A 258 3.60 2.07 11.73
CA ASP A 258 2.78 1.07 12.43
C ASP A 258 2.43 1.46 13.88
N GLY A 259 2.61 2.74 14.23
CA GLY A 259 2.46 3.22 15.60
C GLY A 259 3.77 3.26 16.39
N HIS A 260 4.85 2.69 15.86
CA HIS A 260 6.18 2.72 16.48
C HIS A 260 7.14 3.66 15.73
N ASN A 261 8.02 4.32 16.47
CA ASN A 261 9.03 5.22 15.92
C ASN A 261 10.43 4.90 16.45
N LEU A 262 11.45 5.53 15.88
CA LEU A 262 12.86 5.32 16.21
C LEU A 262 13.37 6.26 17.31
N GLN A 263 12.50 7.04 17.96
CA GLN A 263 12.92 8.05 18.94
C GLN A 263 13.64 7.44 20.14
N PHE A 264 13.23 6.23 20.57
CA PHE A 264 13.83 5.53 21.71
C PHE A 264 15.30 5.14 21.49
N LEU A 265 15.79 5.17 20.25
CA LEU A 265 17.17 4.85 19.90
C LEU A 265 18.11 6.06 20.03
N ALA A 266 17.56 7.27 20.08
CA ALA A 266 18.33 8.49 20.09
C ALA A 266 18.62 8.95 21.52
N ALA A 267 19.84 9.42 21.77
CA ALA A 267 20.23 9.98 23.06
C ALA A 267 19.47 11.28 23.38
N ASN A 268 19.18 12.05 22.33
CA ASN A 268 18.24 13.18 22.36
C ASN A 268 17.14 12.89 21.34
N PRO A 269 15.87 13.23 21.60
CA PRO A 269 14.81 13.10 20.61
C PRO A 269 15.17 13.80 19.30
N MET A 270 14.94 13.10 18.18
CA MET A 270 15.11 13.67 16.84
C MET A 270 13.97 14.64 16.57
N GLU A 271 14.26 15.94 16.58
CA GLU A 271 13.25 16.99 16.38
C GLU A 271 12.62 16.95 14.99
N ALA A 272 13.42 16.65 13.95
CA ALA A 272 12.98 16.57 12.57
C ALA A 272 12.29 15.21 12.27
N TYR A 273 11.18 14.97 12.96
CA TYR A 273 10.34 13.78 12.83
C TYR A 273 8.87 14.16 12.71
N CYS A 274 8.15 13.52 11.80
CA CYS A 274 6.70 13.61 11.75
C CYS A 274 6.05 12.30 11.26
N VAL A 275 4.75 12.16 11.51
CA VAL A 275 3.91 11.15 10.87
C VAL A 275 2.99 11.86 9.90
N ARG A 276 2.93 11.39 8.66
CA ARG A 276 2.07 11.95 7.62
C ARG A 276 1.17 10.90 6.99
N PRO A 277 -0.04 11.27 6.54
CA PRO A 277 -0.89 10.38 5.78
C PRO A 277 -0.20 10.01 4.44
N GLU A 278 -0.51 8.82 3.93
CA GLU A 278 0.02 8.30 2.68
C GLU A 278 -1.10 7.68 1.83
N MET A 279 -1.01 6.38 1.52
CA MET A 279 -1.91 5.73 0.59
C MET A 279 -3.29 5.48 1.20
N MET A 280 -4.27 5.46 0.29
CA MET A 280 -5.62 5.02 0.59
C MET A 280 -5.81 3.60 0.10
N ALA A 281 -6.71 2.86 0.76
CA ALA A 281 -7.18 1.57 0.30
C ALA A 281 -8.71 1.56 0.15
N ARG A 282 -9.22 0.58 -0.57
CA ARG A 282 -10.62 0.13 -0.51
C ARG A 282 -10.69 -1.38 -0.61
N VAL A 283 -11.71 -1.95 0.01
CA VAL A 283 -12.20 -3.28 -0.36
C VAL A 283 -13.04 -3.14 -1.63
N VAL A 284 -12.79 -4.02 -2.60
CA VAL A 284 -13.48 -4.03 -3.91
C VAL A 284 -14.72 -4.91 -3.86
N ASP A 285 -14.60 -6.11 -3.28
CA ASP A 285 -15.68 -7.08 -3.10
C ASP A 285 -15.68 -7.58 -1.65
N VAL A 286 -16.68 -7.15 -0.87
CA VAL A 286 -16.77 -7.42 0.58
C VAL A 286 -16.98 -8.91 0.86
N GLU A 287 -17.85 -9.58 0.10
CA GLU A 287 -18.13 -10.99 0.31
C GLU A 287 -16.88 -11.84 0.07
N SER A 288 -16.20 -11.61 -1.05
CA SER A 288 -14.98 -12.32 -1.42
C SER A 288 -13.85 -12.03 -0.44
N PHE A 289 -13.71 -10.78 0.01
CA PHE A 289 -12.74 -10.40 1.03
C PHE A 289 -12.98 -11.15 2.35
N LEU A 290 -14.21 -11.17 2.85
CA LEU A 290 -14.57 -11.86 4.09
C LEU A 290 -14.38 -13.38 4.00
N LYS A 291 -14.76 -13.99 2.87
CA LYS A 291 -14.57 -15.44 2.63
C LYS A 291 -13.10 -15.84 2.64
N ASN A 292 -12.22 -14.96 2.15
CA ASN A 292 -10.78 -15.22 2.08
C ASN A 292 -10.02 -14.89 3.37
N SER A 293 -10.68 -14.27 4.36
CA SER A 293 -9.99 -13.90 5.59
C SER A 293 -9.91 -15.06 6.58
N LYS A 294 -8.69 -15.45 6.97
CA LYS A 294 -8.49 -16.46 8.01
C LYS A 294 -8.99 -15.98 9.36
N LYS A 295 -8.88 -14.68 9.65
CA LYS A 295 -9.28 -14.12 10.95
C LYS A 295 -10.79 -14.16 11.15
N VAL A 296 -11.57 -14.08 10.08
CA VAL A 296 -13.04 -14.28 10.11
C VAL A 296 -13.42 -15.63 10.70
N GLN A 297 -12.62 -16.68 10.52
CA GLN A 297 -12.89 -18.00 11.11
C GLN A 297 -12.79 -18.02 12.65
N SER A 298 -12.17 -17.00 13.26
CA SER A 298 -12.05 -16.85 14.72
C SER A 298 -13.29 -16.23 15.37
N LEU A 299 -14.35 -15.97 14.61
CA LEU A 299 -15.58 -15.38 15.12
C LEU A 299 -16.16 -16.22 16.27
N PRO A 300 -16.46 -15.64 17.44
CA PRO A 300 -16.99 -16.38 18.59
C PRO A 300 -18.50 -16.66 18.49
N ALA A 301 -19.27 -15.77 17.85
CA ALA A 301 -20.71 -15.90 17.67
C ALA A 301 -21.16 -15.29 16.34
N SER A 302 -22.21 -15.86 15.74
CA SER A 302 -22.75 -15.37 14.47
C SER A 302 -23.20 -13.91 14.57
N LEU A 303 -22.83 -13.10 13.58
CA LEU A 303 -23.24 -11.70 13.44
C LEU A 303 -23.43 -11.37 11.95
N ALA A 304 -23.94 -10.18 11.67
CA ALA A 304 -24.01 -9.65 10.31
C ALA A 304 -23.35 -8.27 10.21
N ILE A 305 -22.83 -7.98 9.03
CA ILE A 305 -22.27 -6.67 8.68
C ILE A 305 -23.13 -6.09 7.55
N GLU A 306 -23.70 -4.91 7.76
CA GLU A 306 -24.42 -4.18 6.70
C GLU A 306 -23.51 -3.10 6.13
N ILE A 307 -23.25 -3.17 4.83
CA ILE A 307 -22.56 -2.11 4.10
C ILE A 307 -23.59 -1.28 3.34
N HIS A 308 -23.45 0.05 3.45
CA HIS A 308 -24.31 1.01 2.77
C HIS A 308 -23.53 2.12 2.07
N ASP A 309 -24.22 2.82 1.17
CA ASP A 309 -23.77 4.01 0.43
C ASP A 309 -22.51 3.82 -0.45
N ASP A 310 -22.20 2.59 -0.90
CA ASP A 310 -21.18 2.34 -1.93
C ASP A 310 -21.77 2.55 -3.33
N HIS A 311 -21.70 3.80 -3.80
CA HIS A 311 -22.26 4.21 -5.09
C HIS A 311 -21.46 3.72 -6.30
N TYR A 312 -20.18 3.37 -6.11
CA TYR A 312 -19.27 3.00 -7.20
C TYR A 312 -19.10 1.48 -7.32
N ALA A 313 -19.36 0.73 -6.24
CA ALA A 313 -19.42 -0.71 -6.23
C ALA A 313 -20.73 -1.18 -5.55
N PRO A 314 -21.88 -1.05 -6.25
CA PRO A 314 -23.18 -1.29 -5.65
C PRO A 314 -23.40 -2.74 -5.17
N TRP A 315 -22.60 -3.68 -5.67
CA TRP A 315 -22.61 -5.07 -5.20
C TRP A 315 -22.13 -5.22 -3.75
N ASN A 316 -21.46 -4.21 -3.18
CA ASN A 316 -21.13 -4.21 -1.76
C ASN A 316 -22.30 -3.76 -0.89
N ASN A 317 -23.34 -3.11 -1.41
CA ASN A 317 -24.45 -2.65 -0.57
C ASN A 317 -25.37 -3.81 -0.20
N GLY A 318 -25.45 -4.12 1.09
CA GLY A 318 -26.33 -5.17 1.62
C GLY A 318 -25.79 -5.78 2.91
N ILE A 319 -26.40 -6.89 3.31
CA ILE A 319 -26.14 -7.55 4.59
C ILE A 319 -25.32 -8.80 4.34
N PHE A 320 -24.15 -8.88 4.96
CA PHE A 320 -23.26 -10.05 4.93
C PHE A 320 -23.39 -10.79 6.26
N GLN A 321 -24.00 -11.96 6.26
CA GLN A 321 -24.05 -12.81 7.44
C GLN A 321 -22.74 -13.58 7.59
N LEU A 322 -22.19 -13.58 8.80
CA LEU A 322 -21.06 -14.41 9.20
C LEU A 322 -21.61 -15.45 10.19
N GLN A 323 -21.99 -16.61 9.68
CA GLN A 323 -22.61 -17.67 10.47
C GLN A 323 -21.56 -18.64 11.00
N LYS A 324 -21.41 -18.71 12.33
CA LYS A 324 -20.55 -19.70 12.98
C LYS A 324 -21.21 -21.08 12.95
N GLN A 325 -20.53 -22.03 12.34
CA GLN A 325 -20.91 -23.44 12.28
C GLN A 325 -19.73 -24.28 12.81
N GLY A 326 -19.77 -24.55 14.12
CA GLY A 326 -18.64 -25.17 14.83
C GLY A 326 -17.39 -24.28 14.77
N ASP A 327 -16.32 -24.82 14.18
CA ASP A 327 -15.03 -24.14 14.01
C ASP A 327 -14.91 -23.37 12.68
N THR A 328 -15.96 -23.35 11.88
CA THR A 328 -15.98 -22.64 10.59
C THR A 328 -16.98 -21.50 10.61
N VAL A 329 -16.73 -20.48 9.79
CA VAL A 329 -17.64 -19.36 9.57
C VAL A 329 -18.01 -19.31 8.09
N GLN A 330 -19.30 -19.46 7.82
CA GLN A 330 -19.86 -19.29 6.48
C GLN A 330 -20.24 -17.82 6.28
N VAL A 331 -19.86 -17.28 5.12
CA VAL A 331 -20.16 -15.90 4.73
C VAL A 331 -21.10 -15.91 3.54
N GLU A 332 -22.22 -15.22 3.66
CA GLU A 332 -23.21 -15.09 2.59
C GLU A 332 -23.86 -13.70 2.63
N MET A 333 -24.07 -13.12 1.45
CA MET A 333 -24.88 -11.92 1.30
C MET A 333 -26.37 -12.27 1.26
N VAL A 334 -27.18 -11.61 2.07
CA VAL A 334 -28.62 -11.90 2.23
C VAL A 334 -29.47 -10.63 2.10
N GLU A 335 -30.77 -10.80 1.84
CA GLU A 335 -31.73 -9.67 1.79
C GLU A 335 -32.15 -9.19 3.19
N SER A 336 -32.21 -10.09 4.18
CA SER A 336 -32.60 -9.78 5.56
C SER A 336 -31.92 -10.70 6.56
N THR A 337 -31.81 -10.28 7.83
CA THR A 337 -31.24 -11.09 8.90
C THR A 337 -31.90 -10.80 10.25
N GLU A 338 -31.96 -11.83 11.10
CA GLU A 338 -32.30 -11.73 12.53
C GLU A 338 -31.04 -11.70 13.41
N LEU A 339 -29.84 -11.79 12.82
CA LEU A 339 -28.58 -11.71 13.55
C LEU A 339 -28.32 -10.27 14.00
N PRO A 340 -27.54 -10.06 15.08
CA PRO A 340 -27.06 -8.73 15.44
C PRO A 340 -26.25 -8.12 14.29
N VAL A 341 -26.57 -6.87 13.91
CA VAL A 341 -26.01 -6.20 12.73
C VAL A 341 -25.09 -5.06 13.10
N LEU A 342 -23.90 -5.04 12.51
CA LEU A 342 -22.99 -3.90 12.51
C LEU A 342 -23.10 -3.17 11.18
N ARG A 343 -23.64 -1.95 11.21
CA ARG A 343 -23.84 -1.13 10.02
C ARG A 343 -22.71 -0.12 9.84
N MET A 344 -22.09 -0.08 8.66
CA MET A 344 -21.01 0.84 8.33
C MET A 344 -20.90 1.12 6.82
N THR A 345 -20.11 2.14 6.46
CA THR A 345 -19.77 2.40 5.05
C THR A 345 -18.59 1.52 4.60
N ILE A 346 -18.38 1.41 3.28
CA ILE A 346 -17.23 0.68 2.72
C ILE A 346 -15.87 1.26 3.18
N GLN A 347 -15.81 2.57 3.44
CA GLN A 347 -14.61 3.24 3.95
C GLN A 347 -14.25 2.75 5.34
N HIS A 348 -15.22 2.75 6.27
CA HIS A 348 -15.01 2.27 7.63
C HIS A 348 -14.76 0.76 7.68
N PHE A 349 -15.46 -0.02 6.86
CA PHE A 349 -15.16 -1.44 6.68
C PHE A 349 -13.70 -1.64 6.28
N THR A 350 -13.23 -0.90 5.27
CA THR A 350 -11.84 -0.96 4.82
C THR A 350 -10.88 -0.58 5.96
N GLN A 351 -11.11 0.52 6.67
CA GLN A 351 -10.22 0.96 7.76
C GLN A 351 -10.12 -0.06 8.90
N LEU A 352 -11.24 -0.71 9.26
CA LEU A 352 -11.25 -1.73 10.31
C LEU A 352 -10.53 -3.01 9.88
N PHE A 353 -10.87 -3.54 8.70
CA PHE A 353 -10.30 -4.81 8.22
C PHE A 353 -8.86 -4.69 7.71
N MET A 354 -8.41 -3.47 7.41
CA MET A 354 -6.98 -3.17 7.19
C MET A 354 -6.22 -2.95 8.51
N GLY A 355 -6.90 -2.80 9.65
CA GLY A 355 -6.26 -2.52 10.95
C GLY A 355 -5.87 -1.06 11.18
N TYR A 356 -6.35 -0.12 10.37
CA TYR A 356 -6.04 1.30 10.49
C TYR A 356 -6.75 1.96 11.68
N LEU A 357 -8.04 1.64 11.89
CA LEU A 357 -8.83 2.07 13.03
C LEU A 357 -9.29 0.87 13.86
N THR A 358 -9.63 1.13 15.12
CA THR A 358 -10.31 0.16 15.98
C THR A 358 -11.82 0.40 15.97
N PRO A 359 -12.66 -0.63 16.20
CA PRO A 359 -14.10 -0.42 16.24
C PRO A 359 -14.53 0.46 17.42
N GLU A 360 -13.79 0.48 18.53
CA GLU A 360 -14.01 1.43 19.63
C GLU A 360 -13.85 2.88 19.18
N THR A 361 -12.90 3.15 18.28
CA THR A 361 -12.73 4.50 17.73
C THR A 361 -13.99 4.89 16.98
N LEU A 362 -14.55 4.01 16.14
CA LEU A 362 -15.79 4.32 15.41
C LEU A 362 -17.01 4.47 16.32
N VAL A 363 -17.09 3.71 17.41
CA VAL A 363 -18.13 3.87 18.43
C VAL A 363 -18.00 5.22 19.13
N ALA A 364 -16.79 5.62 19.52
CA ALA A 364 -16.54 6.87 20.23
C ALA A 364 -16.91 8.13 19.42
N TYR A 365 -16.91 8.03 18.08
CA TYR A 365 -17.27 9.12 17.17
C TYR A 365 -18.62 8.90 16.46
N ASP A 366 -19.49 8.02 16.99
CA ASP A 366 -20.84 7.75 16.47
C ASP A 366 -20.90 7.22 15.02
N PHE A 367 -19.78 6.73 14.48
CA PHE A 367 -19.72 6.09 13.15
C PHE A 367 -20.14 4.62 13.19
N LEU A 368 -20.13 3.99 14.36
CA LEU A 368 -20.61 2.63 14.58
C LEU A 368 -21.47 2.58 15.83
N LYS A 369 -22.67 2.02 15.74
CA LYS A 369 -23.59 1.85 16.88
C LYS A 369 -23.78 0.37 17.16
N THR A 370 -23.44 -0.07 18.37
CA THR A 370 -23.49 -1.47 18.79
C THR A 370 -23.49 -1.58 20.31
N ASP A 371 -23.93 -2.73 20.84
CA ASP A 371 -23.70 -3.09 22.24
C ASP A 371 -22.28 -3.65 22.46
N GLU A 372 -21.88 -3.74 23.73
CA GLU A 372 -20.54 -4.17 24.17
C GLU A 372 -20.22 -5.63 23.80
N LYS A 373 -21.24 -6.51 23.82
CA LYS A 373 -21.05 -7.92 23.50
C LYS A 373 -20.76 -8.09 22.01
N LEU A 374 -21.58 -7.50 21.15
CA LEU A 374 -21.40 -7.57 19.70
C LEU A 374 -20.09 -6.92 19.27
N LEU A 375 -19.70 -5.81 19.90
CA LEU A 375 -18.41 -5.17 19.68
C LEU A 375 -17.24 -6.12 20.00
N THR A 376 -17.31 -6.81 21.14
CA THR A 376 -16.30 -7.78 21.57
C THR A 376 -16.18 -8.94 20.58
N ASP A 377 -17.31 -9.50 20.16
CA ASP A 377 -17.35 -10.60 19.20
C ASP A 377 -16.77 -10.19 17.84
N PHE A 378 -17.10 -8.98 17.38
CA PHE A 378 -16.59 -8.43 16.12
C PHE A 378 -15.08 -8.14 16.15
N LYS A 379 -14.54 -7.66 17.26
CA LYS A 379 -13.10 -7.42 17.39
C LYS A 379 -12.26 -8.68 17.17
N ALA A 380 -12.80 -9.86 17.49
CA ALA A 380 -12.09 -11.13 17.33
C ALA A 380 -11.68 -11.40 15.87
N ILE A 381 -12.42 -10.85 14.91
CA ILE A 381 -12.17 -11.04 13.47
C ILE A 381 -11.35 -9.92 12.82
N LEU A 382 -10.99 -8.87 13.56
CA LEU A 382 -10.25 -7.71 13.03
C LEU A 382 -8.75 -7.79 13.35
N PRO A 383 -7.86 -7.25 12.49
CA PRO A 383 -6.44 -7.12 12.82
C PRO A 383 -6.19 -6.33 14.10
N THR A 384 -5.08 -6.62 14.78
CA THR A 384 -4.64 -5.92 16.00
C THR A 384 -3.44 -5.02 15.77
N GLU A 385 -2.93 -4.99 14.53
CA GLU A 385 -1.75 -4.24 14.13
C GLU A 385 -2.13 -3.32 12.96
N LYS A 386 -1.42 -2.18 12.86
CA LYS A 386 -1.59 -1.27 11.73
C LYS A 386 -0.97 -1.85 10.45
N PRO A 387 -1.53 -1.52 9.28
CA PRO A 387 -0.97 -1.96 8.03
C PRO A 387 0.23 -1.09 7.64
N ILE A 388 1.13 -1.66 6.84
CA ILE A 388 2.40 -1.06 6.43
C ILE A 388 2.57 -1.29 4.94
N LEU A 389 2.88 -0.22 4.22
CA LEU A 389 3.22 -0.26 2.80
C LEU A 389 4.53 0.48 2.57
N GLU A 390 5.48 -0.20 1.93
CA GLU A 390 6.79 0.37 1.59
C GLU A 390 6.96 0.61 0.09
N ASP A 391 5.87 0.47 -0.68
CA ASP A 391 5.85 0.55 -2.14
C ASP A 391 5.04 1.74 -2.62
N TYR A 392 5.47 2.35 -3.73
CA TYR A 392 4.81 3.51 -4.33
C TYR A 392 4.52 3.25 -5.81
N PHE A 393 3.27 3.43 -6.22
CA PHE A 393 2.77 3.30 -7.59
C PHE A 393 1.84 4.46 -7.96
#